data_AF-A0A914JYR4-F1
#
_entry.id   AF-A0A914JYR4-F1
#
_cell.length_a   1.000
_cell.length_b   1.000
_cell.length_c   1.000
_cell.angle_alpha   90.00
_cell.angle_beta   90.00
_cell.angle_gamma   90.00
#
_symmetry.space_group_name_H-M   'P 1'
#
loop_
_entity.id
_entity.type
_entity.pdbx_description
1 polymer ?
#
loop_
_entity_poly.entity_id
_entity_poly.type
_entity_poly.pdbx_seq_one_letter_code
_entity_poly.pdbx_strand_id
1 'polypeptide(L)'
;MSKDDKTEYFKTKTRQALDHFASLYEKFLVENGGTPLILDNITWVDIFAAEFFTRFAEYGENDALEAYPHIQQLVDRIHNLPEIKQHISKRPKTQF
;
A
#
# COMPACT_ATOMS: atom_id res chain seq x y z
N MET A 1 0.36 -18.11 -14.45
CA MET A 1 0.84 -18.49 -13.11
C MET A 1 -0.35 -18.91 -12.28
N SER A 2 -0.25 -20.08 -11.67
CA SER A 2 -1.16 -20.54 -10.63
C SER A 2 -1.10 -19.59 -9.42
N LYS A 3 -2.06 -19.72 -8.49
CA LYS A 3 -2.03 -18.97 -7.23
C LYS A 3 -0.79 -19.32 -6.39
N ASP A 4 -0.38 -20.58 -6.46
CA ASP A 4 0.80 -21.10 -5.74
C ASP A 4 2.09 -20.51 -6.33
N ASP A 5 2.20 -20.40 -7.66
CA ASP A 5 3.35 -19.79 -8.31
C ASP A 5 3.52 -18.31 -7.92
N LYS A 6 2.40 -17.56 -7.81
CA LYS A 6 2.41 -16.15 -7.39
C LYS A 6 2.87 -16.01 -5.94
N THR A 7 2.38 -16.88 -5.07
CA THR A 7 2.74 -16.89 -3.65
C THR A 7 4.23 -17.18 -3.47
N GLU A 8 4.75 -18.19 -4.16
CA GLU A 8 6.17 -18.55 -4.10
C GLU A 8 7.07 -17.44 -4.68
N TYR A 9 6.68 -16.84 -5.80
CA TYR A 9 7.40 -15.69 -6.36
C TYR A 9 7.42 -14.52 -5.38
N PHE A 10 6.29 -14.21 -4.76
CA PHE A 10 6.20 -13.13 -3.78
C PHE A 10 7.16 -13.38 -2.61
N LYS A 11 7.09 -14.57 -2.00
CA LYS A 11 7.97 -14.96 -0.88
C LYS A 11 9.44 -14.86 -1.21
N THR A 12 9.85 -15.36 -2.38
CA THR A 12 11.26 -15.52 -2.71
C THR A 12 11.89 -14.32 -3.42
N LYS A 13 11.10 -13.51 -4.12
CA LYS A 13 11.61 -12.41 -4.97
C LYS A 13 11.10 -11.03 -4.59
N THR A 14 9.94 -10.92 -3.97
CA THR A 14 9.28 -9.63 -3.73
C THR A 14 9.31 -9.23 -2.26
N ARG A 15 9.13 -10.17 -1.33
CA ARG A 15 8.93 -9.91 0.09
C ARG A 15 10.05 -9.07 0.69
N GLN A 16 11.31 -9.43 0.46
CA GLN A 16 12.45 -8.69 1.00
C GLN A 16 12.48 -7.23 0.54
N ALA A 17 12.20 -6.98 -0.74
CA ALA A 17 12.17 -5.63 -1.28
C ALA A 17 10.97 -4.85 -0.73
N LEU A 18 9.80 -5.48 -0.65
CA LEU A 18 8.60 -4.89 -0.06
C LEU A 18 8.84 -4.50 1.40
N ASP A 19 9.38 -5.40 2.22
CA ASP A 19 9.66 -5.14 3.64
C ASP A 19 10.67 -3.99 3.80
N HIS A 20 11.70 -3.93 2.94
CA HIS A 20 12.65 -2.83 2.93
C HIS A 20 11.95 -1.49 2.66
N PHE A 21 11.16 -1.38 1.59
CA PHE A 21 10.43 -0.15 1.28
C PHE A 21 9.38 0.18 2.33
N ALA A 22 8.57 -0.78 2.75
CA ALA A 22 7.55 -0.60 3.78
C ALA A 22 8.15 -0.06 5.08
N SER A 23 9.33 -0.56 5.50
CA SER A 23 10.03 -0.03 6.68
C SER A 23 10.42 1.45 6.56
N LEU A 24 10.78 1.91 5.35
CA LEU A 24 11.10 3.31 5.10
C LEU A 24 9.84 4.19 5.17
N TYR A 25 8.76 3.76 4.52
CA TYR A 25 7.49 4.50 4.55
C TYR A 25 6.91 4.56 5.96
N GLU A 26 6.91 3.44 6.69
CA GLU A 26 6.45 3.39 8.08
C GLU A 26 7.25 4.37 8.95
N LYS A 27 8.58 4.41 8.80
CA LYS A 27 9.43 5.37 9.50
C LYS A 27 9.06 6.82 9.17
N PHE A 28 8.90 7.16 7.89
CA PHE A 28 8.51 8.52 7.49
C PHE A 28 7.14 8.92 8.05
N LEU A 29 6.17 8.00 8.04
CA LEU A 29 4.85 8.24 8.59
C LEU A 29 4.92 8.51 10.11
N VAL A 30 5.70 7.72 10.84
CA VAL A 30 5.89 7.93 12.29
C VAL A 30 6.57 9.29 12.57
N GLU A 31 7.63 9.62 11.84
CA GLU A 31 8.36 10.89 12.01
C GLU A 31 7.49 12.11 11.70
N ASN A 32 6.51 11.97 10.80
CA ASN A 32 5.57 13.02 10.39
C ASN A 32 4.23 12.99 11.16
N GLY A 33 4.13 12.26 12.27
CA GLY A 33 2.92 12.25 13.12
C GLY A 33 1.75 11.43 12.57
N GLY A 34 2.02 10.47 11.69
CA GLY A 34 1.09 9.42 11.26
C GLY A 34 0.40 9.64 9.91
N THR A 35 0.32 10.87 9.38
CA THR A 35 -0.03 11.22 7.98
C THR A 35 -0.23 12.74 7.83
N PRO A 36 0.06 13.36 6.67
CA PRO A 36 0.52 12.79 5.38
C PRO A 36 2.04 12.51 5.29
N LEU A 37 2.48 11.83 4.22
CA LEU A 37 3.88 11.46 3.99
C LEU A 37 4.81 12.67 3.84
N ILE A 38 4.28 13.80 3.35
CA ILE A 38 5.04 15.04 3.15
C ILE A 38 4.20 16.20 3.68
N LEU A 39 4.73 16.91 4.69
CA LEU A 39 4.12 18.11 5.29
C LEU A 39 2.70 17.84 5.83
N ASP A 40 1.85 18.87 5.85
CA ASP A 40 0.52 18.85 6.48
C ASP A 40 -0.62 18.50 5.50
N ASN A 41 -0.35 18.42 4.20
CA ASN A 41 -1.36 18.24 3.16
C ASN A 41 -1.19 16.94 2.37
N ILE A 42 -2.31 16.34 1.96
CA ILE A 42 -2.30 15.19 1.07
C ILE A 42 -1.69 15.60 -0.27
N THR A 43 -0.73 14.82 -0.73
CA THR A 43 -0.06 14.98 -2.02
C THR A 43 -0.30 13.77 -2.91
N TRP A 44 0.13 13.85 -4.17
CA TRP A 44 0.08 12.71 -5.07
C TRP A 44 0.90 11.50 -4.57
N VAL A 45 1.91 11.74 -3.72
CA VAL A 45 2.77 10.68 -3.15
C VAL A 45 1.98 9.79 -2.20
N ASP A 46 1.07 10.37 -1.41
CA ASP A 46 0.17 9.62 -0.52
C ASP A 46 -0.77 8.72 -1.33
N ILE A 47 -1.27 9.21 -2.46
CA ILE A 47 -2.13 8.45 -3.37
C ILE A 47 -1.36 7.30 -4.01
N PHE A 48 -0.14 7.57 -4.49
CA PHE A 48 0.74 6.55 -5.05
C PHE A 48 1.05 5.45 -4.04
N ALA A 49 1.45 5.83 -2.81
CA ALA A 49 1.80 4.89 -1.76
C ALA A 49 0.59 4.01 -1.36
N ALA A 50 -0.59 4.62 -1.19
CA ALA A 50 -1.81 3.88 -0.86
C ALA A 50 -2.15 2.80 -1.90
N GLU A 51 -2.14 3.15 -3.19
CA GLU A 51 -2.41 2.19 -4.26
C GLU A 51 -1.30 1.13 -4.37
N PHE A 52 -0.03 1.55 -4.27
CA PHE A 52 1.13 0.66 -4.32
C PHE A 52 1.02 -0.44 -3.26
N PHE A 53 0.87 -0.07 -1.99
CA PHE A 53 0.80 -1.04 -0.89
C PHE A 53 -0.46 -1.91 -0.98
N THR A 54 -1.60 -1.35 -1.42
CA THR A 54 -2.81 -2.14 -1.67
C THR A 54 -2.57 -3.24 -2.71
N ARG A 55 -1.89 -2.91 -3.82
CA ARG A 55 -1.58 -3.90 -4.87
C ARG A 55 -0.64 -4.98 -4.38
N PHE A 56 0.35 -4.66 -3.55
CA PHE A 56 1.24 -5.67 -2.98
C PHE A 56 0.55 -6.57 -1.95
N ALA A 57 -0.36 -6.03 -1.15
CA ALA A 57 -1.18 -6.83 -0.24
C ALA A 57 -2.14 -7.78 -1.01
N GLU A 58 -2.73 -7.32 -2.11
CA GLU A 58 -3.60 -8.16 -2.95
C GLU A 58 -2.84 -9.21 -3.76
N TYR A 59 -1.62 -8.89 -4.20
CA TYR A 59 -0.77 -9.81 -4.98
C TYR A 59 -0.09 -10.86 -4.10
N GLY A 60 0.36 -10.45 -2.92
CA GLY A 60 1.15 -11.24 -2.01
C GLY A 60 0.31 -12.03 -1.01
N GLU A 61 0.83 -12.09 0.21
CA GLU A 61 0.13 -12.70 1.34
C GLU A 61 -0.76 -11.67 2.03
N ASN A 62 -1.90 -12.12 2.54
CA ASN A 62 -2.88 -11.24 3.21
C ASN A 62 -2.27 -10.49 4.41
N ASP A 63 -1.18 -11.00 4.99
CA ASP A 63 -0.48 -10.46 6.15
C ASP A 63 0.70 -9.53 5.79
N ALA A 64 0.93 -9.27 4.49
CA ALA A 64 2.12 -8.56 4.02
C ALA A 64 2.31 -7.16 4.63
N LEU A 65 1.22 -6.53 5.07
CA LEU A 65 1.22 -5.21 5.70
C LEU A 65 0.87 -5.21 7.19
N GLU A 66 0.67 -6.37 7.83
CA GLU A 66 0.28 -6.44 9.26
C GLU A 66 1.30 -5.80 10.19
N ALA A 67 2.58 -5.83 9.81
CA ALA A 67 3.68 -5.21 10.57
C ALA A 67 3.77 -3.67 10.39
N TYR A 68 2.95 -3.07 9.52
CA TYR A 68 3.08 -1.66 9.12
C TYR A 68 1.74 -0.90 9.31
N PRO A 69 1.30 -0.68 10.55
CA PRO A 69 0.00 -0.08 10.85
C PRO A 69 -0.18 1.34 10.33
N HIS A 70 0.87 2.16 10.23
CA HIS A 70 0.72 3.53 9.70
C HIS A 70 0.51 3.52 8.19
N ILE A 71 1.15 2.59 7.46
CA ILE A 71 0.84 2.35 6.05
C ILE A 71 -0.64 1.94 5.87
N GLN A 72 -1.18 1.08 6.73
CA GLN A 72 -2.59 0.71 6.67
C GLN A 72 -3.50 1.92 6.89
N GLN A 73 -3.20 2.77 7.88
CA GLN A 73 -3.93 4.01 8.13
C GLN A 73 -3.87 4.98 6.94
N LEU A 74 -2.70 5.09 6.29
CA LEU A 74 -2.54 5.87 5.06
C LEU A 74 -3.46 5.34 3.93
N VAL A 75 -3.45 4.03 3.70
CA VAL A 75 -4.31 3.37 2.70
C VAL A 75 -5.77 3.67 2.98
N ASP A 76 -6.22 3.45 4.22
CA ASP A 76 -7.61 3.68 4.62
C ASP A 76 -8.02 5.15 4.46
N ARG A 77 -7.15 6.08 4.86
CA ARG A 77 -7.40 7.52 4.73
C ARG A 77 -7.58 7.93 3.27
N ILE A 78 -6.66 7.51 2.40
CA ILE A 78 -6.69 7.88 0.98
C ILE A 78 -7.85 7.23 0.25
N HIS A 79 -8.12 5.94 0.49
CA HIS A 79 -9.23 5.22 -0.14
C HIS A 79 -10.61 5.71 0.32
N ASN A 80 -10.70 6.39 1.46
CA ASN A 80 -11.93 7.02 1.94
C ASN A 80 -12.14 8.45 1.45
N LEU A 81 -11.18 9.07 0.74
CA LEU A 81 -11.41 10.36 0.09
C LEU A 81 -12.57 10.23 -0.91
N PRO A 82 -13.58 11.11 -0.91
CA PRO A 82 -14.80 10.93 -1.70
C PRO A 82 -14.55 10.67 -3.19
N GLU A 83 -13.65 11.45 -3.80
CA GLU A 83 -13.33 11.35 -5.23
C GLU A 83 -12.55 10.06 -5.54
N ILE A 84 -11.60 9.67 -4.68
CA ILE A 84 -10.81 8.45 -4.83
C ILE A 84 -11.71 7.22 -4.65
N LYS A 85 -12.53 7.22 -3.60
CA LYS A 85 -13.52 6.16 -3.33
C LYS A 85 -14.47 5.98 -4.50
N GLN A 86 -14.97 7.08 -5.05
CA GLN A 86 -15.83 7.07 -6.22
C GLN A 86 -15.08 6.49 -7.45
N HIS A 87 -13.84 6.89 -7.67
CA HIS A 87 -13.02 6.36 -8.76
C HIS A 87 -12.78 4.85 -8.62
N ILE A 88 -12.34 4.38 -7.44
CA ILE A 88 -12.09 2.95 -7.17
C ILE A 88 -13.36 2.11 -7.39
N SER A 89 -14.54 2.65 -7.06
CA SER A 89 -15.82 1.95 -7.27
C SER A 89 -16.20 1.78 -8.75
N LYS A 90 -15.71 2.66 -9.62
CA LYS A 90 -16.06 2.72 -11.06
C LYS A 90 -14.96 2.21 -11.97
N ARG A 91 -13.69 2.21 -11.53
CA ARG A 91 -12.55 1.83 -12.37
C ARG A 91 -12.67 0.35 -12.79
N PRO A 92 -12.29 -0.02 -14.02
CA PRO A 92 -12.24 -1.41 -14.43
C PRO A 92 -11.36 -2.23 -13.49
N LYS A 93 -11.78 -3.47 -13.19
CA LYS A 93 -10.93 -4.42 -12.48
C LYS A 93 -9.88 -4.96 -13.45
N THR A 94 -8.64 -4.58 -13.23
CA THR A 94 -7.47 -5.05 -13.98
C THR A 94 -6.69 -6.05 -13.14
N GLN A 95 -5.82 -6.83 -13.80
CA GLN A 95 -4.94 -7.77 -13.10
C GLN A 95 -3.81 -7.06 -12.32
N PHE A 96 -3.48 -5.83 -12.75
CA PHE A 96 -2.50 -4.92 -12.17
C PHE A 96 -3.04 -3.50 -12.27
#